data_AF-A0A8B7PIE6-F1
#
_entry.id   AF-A0A8B7PIE6-F1
#
_cell.length_a   1.000
_cell.length_b   1.000
_cell.length_c   1.000
_cell.angle_alpha   90.00
_cell.angle_beta   90.00
_cell.angle_gamma   90.00
#
_symmetry.space_group_name_H-M   'P 1'
#
loop_
_entity.id
_entity.type
_entity.pdbx_description
1 polymer ?
#
loop_
_entity_poly.entity_id
_entity_poly.type
_entity_poly.pdbx_seq_one_letter_code
_entity_poly.pdbx_strand_id
1 'polypeptide(L)'
;MPAILRSAQLFLLMLACVTIFGAMFVVEILFATSKAALKHQNHPNEADTAVSDEITYRMKGPLQSDDPALISIIKRDYLRPPGTGLQRTPNLHDVMGRVLYYTEVWVDSYLRDMYPPGKKGYFVEAGALDGVYMSNTLRLEREQGWTGLLVEPDMDNYKQLLKTNRKAWTSPTCLALNDYPETVVLTKNTNPGPNINWLGRAATYIRTEGSDYLKYSDAKSVTQYDTAQCVPARSLFLALNVSHVDFFSLDIEMTEEAVLKVFPFEDVTVDVWVIEHRWSGDFHVDIEKLNRTSNYTLVQMEQQGFPPEDIIHRQILISVFEDKNFIQFMINKGYYYLDATCAHVGDFLFVRKESEIYKAMEVPEHASNRTEICKHKLLLTHSQDNYTHTMSRDPHHYPGLLYKSLE
;
A
#
# COMPACT_ATOMS: atom_id res chain seq x y z
N MET A 1 35.86 -23.96 78.67
CA MET A 1 35.62 -22.88 77.69
C MET A 1 34.95 -23.27 76.35
N PRO A 2 34.67 -24.55 75.96
CA PRO A 2 34.06 -24.81 74.64
C PRO A 2 32.52 -24.88 74.60
N ALA A 3 31.83 -24.99 75.74
CA ALA A 3 30.36 -25.12 75.78
C ALA A 3 29.61 -23.78 75.59
N ILE A 4 30.16 -22.68 76.09
CA ILE A 4 29.53 -21.34 76.06
C ILE A 4 29.64 -20.70 74.66
N LEU A 5 30.70 -21.00 73.90
CA LEU A 5 30.84 -20.51 72.52
C LEU A 5 29.84 -21.17 71.56
N ARG A 6 29.52 -22.46 71.76
CA ARG A 6 28.55 -23.19 70.92
C ARG A 6 27.11 -22.73 71.13
N SER A 7 26.72 -22.39 72.36
CA SER A 7 25.38 -21.86 72.65
C SER A 7 25.18 -20.45 72.09
N ALA A 8 26.19 -19.58 72.16
CA ALA A 8 26.14 -18.24 71.57
C ALA A 8 26.05 -18.28 70.03
N GLN A 9 26.78 -19.19 69.37
CA GLN A 9 26.69 -19.39 67.91
C GLN A 9 25.32 -19.92 67.48
N LEU A 10 24.73 -20.86 68.22
CA LEU A 10 23.38 -21.37 67.92
C LEU A 10 22.31 -20.27 68.06
N PHE A 11 22.46 -19.41 69.07
CA PHE A 11 21.52 -18.30 69.30
C PHE A 11 21.61 -17.22 68.22
N LEU A 12 22.82 -16.90 67.76
CA LEU A 12 23.04 -15.97 66.63
C LEU A 12 22.50 -16.54 65.30
N LEU A 13 22.67 -17.84 65.05
CA LEU A 13 22.09 -18.53 63.88
C LEU A 13 20.56 -18.52 63.91
N MET A 14 19.95 -18.75 65.08
CA MET A 14 18.50 -18.67 65.26
C MET A 14 17.98 -17.25 65.03
N LEU A 15 18.66 -16.22 65.56
CA LEU A 15 18.29 -14.82 65.32
C LEU A 15 18.40 -14.47 63.82
N ALA A 16 19.47 -14.89 63.16
CA ALA A 16 19.68 -14.65 61.73
C ALA A 16 18.57 -15.31 60.89
N CYS A 17 18.21 -16.57 61.18
CA CYS A 17 17.09 -17.24 60.52
C CYS A 17 15.77 -16.50 60.72
N VAL A 18 15.45 -16.05 61.94
CA VAL A 18 14.21 -15.29 62.20
C VAL A 18 14.19 -13.98 61.41
N THR A 19 15.32 -13.28 61.31
CA THR A 19 15.40 -12.05 60.50
C THR A 19 15.28 -12.29 59.00
N ILE A 20 15.86 -13.38 58.48
CA ILE A 20 15.78 -13.73 57.05
C ILE A 20 14.36 -14.17 56.68
N PHE A 21 13.74 -15.05 57.48
CA PHE A 21 12.36 -15.47 57.26
C PHE A 21 11.38 -14.32 57.43
N GLY A 22 11.61 -13.42 58.40
CA GLY A 22 10.82 -12.20 58.55
C GLY A 22 10.92 -11.27 57.33
N ALA A 23 12.13 -11.07 56.79
CA ALA A 23 12.34 -10.27 55.59
C ALA A 23 11.70 -10.90 54.34
N MET A 24 11.79 -12.22 54.17
CA MET A 24 11.12 -12.92 53.06
C MET A 24 9.60 -12.80 53.15
N PHE A 25 9.02 -12.90 54.35
CA PHE A 25 7.58 -12.77 54.56
C PHE A 25 7.08 -11.35 54.25
N VAL A 26 7.85 -10.32 54.62
CA VAL A 26 7.53 -8.92 54.27
C VAL A 26 7.61 -8.68 52.76
N VAL A 27 8.60 -9.26 52.08
CA VAL A 27 8.73 -9.18 50.62
C VAL A 27 7.56 -9.87 49.92
N GLU A 28 7.12 -11.05 50.38
CA GLU A 28 5.93 -11.72 49.83
C GLU A 28 4.65 -10.93 50.05
N ILE A 29 4.46 -10.29 51.21
CA ILE A 29 3.32 -9.41 51.47
C ILE A 29 3.37 -8.18 50.55
N LEU A 30 4.54 -7.58 50.34
CA LEU A 30 4.70 -6.45 49.41
C LEU A 30 4.42 -6.85 47.95
N PHE A 31 4.86 -8.04 47.52
CA PHE A 31 4.53 -8.57 46.20
C PHE A 31 3.04 -8.92 46.07
N ALA A 32 2.41 -9.46 47.11
CA ALA A 32 0.99 -9.79 47.13
C ALA A 32 0.12 -8.53 47.10
N THR A 33 0.48 -7.50 47.87
CA THR A 33 -0.23 -6.20 47.90
C THR A 33 -0.02 -5.41 46.61
N SER A 34 1.17 -5.46 45.99
CA SER A 34 1.43 -4.92 44.66
C SER A 34 0.60 -5.63 43.57
N LYS A 35 0.56 -6.97 43.57
CA LYS A 35 -0.29 -7.75 42.66
C LYS A 35 -1.78 -7.46 42.86
N ALA A 36 -2.22 -7.29 44.12
CA ALA A 36 -3.61 -6.93 44.43
C ALA A 36 -3.95 -5.50 43.98
N ALA A 37 -3.03 -4.54 44.13
CA ALA A 37 -3.19 -3.16 43.65
C ALA A 37 -3.23 -3.08 42.11
N LEU A 38 -2.38 -3.86 41.42
CA LEU A 38 -2.42 -4.01 39.95
C LEU A 38 -3.69 -4.71 39.44
N LYS A 39 -4.25 -5.64 40.23
CA LYS A 39 -5.50 -6.35 39.88
C LYS A 39 -6.74 -5.46 40.08
N HIS A 40 -6.68 -4.50 41.00
CA HIS A 40 -7.77 -3.55 41.25
C HIS A 40 -7.80 -2.35 40.30
N GLN A 41 -6.76 -2.14 39.48
CA GLN A 41 -6.71 -1.01 38.53
C GLN A 41 -7.09 -1.36 37.08
N ASN A 42 -7.39 -2.61 36.74
CA ASN A 42 -7.58 -3.03 35.34
C ASN A 42 -8.79 -3.96 35.08
N HIS A 43 -9.84 -3.89 35.90
CA HIS A 43 -11.13 -4.42 35.47
C HIS A 43 -11.91 -3.29 34.78
N PRO A 44 -12.11 -3.35 33.45
CA PRO A 44 -13.01 -2.41 32.80
C PRO A 44 -14.39 -2.54 33.46
N ASN A 45 -15.02 -1.40 33.78
CA ASN A 45 -16.37 -1.40 34.32
C ASN A 45 -17.30 -2.08 33.32
N GLU A 46 -18.34 -2.77 33.80
CA GLU A 46 -19.32 -3.48 32.97
C GLU A 46 -19.96 -2.56 31.90
N ALA A 47 -20.10 -1.26 32.21
CA ALA A 47 -20.51 -0.22 31.26
C ALA A 47 -19.47 0.08 30.18
N ASP A 48 -18.17 0.09 30.51
CA ASP A 48 -17.09 0.28 29.53
C ASP A 48 -16.99 -0.92 28.59
N THR A 49 -17.20 -2.13 29.12
CA THR A 49 -17.23 -3.37 28.34
C THR A 49 -18.43 -3.41 27.39
N ALA A 50 -19.63 -3.06 27.88
CA ALA A 50 -20.84 -3.01 27.05
C ALA A 50 -20.75 -1.97 25.92
N VAL A 51 -20.16 -0.80 26.20
CA VAL A 51 -19.90 0.23 25.18
C VAL A 51 -18.86 -0.25 24.17
N SER A 52 -17.81 -0.93 24.62
CA SER A 52 -16.81 -1.55 23.73
C SER A 52 -17.43 -2.63 22.84
N ASP A 53 -18.34 -3.44 23.37
CA ASP A 53 -19.04 -4.49 22.62
C ASP A 53 -20.01 -3.91 21.60
N GLU A 54 -20.75 -2.85 21.96
CA GLU A 54 -21.64 -2.13 21.04
C GLU A 54 -20.87 -1.52 19.88
N ILE A 55 -19.76 -0.82 20.14
CA ILE A 55 -18.99 -0.21 19.05
C ILE A 55 -18.32 -1.29 18.19
N THR A 56 -17.80 -2.37 18.79
CA THR A 56 -17.26 -3.52 18.05
C THR A 56 -18.32 -4.17 17.16
N TYR A 57 -19.57 -4.24 17.62
CA TYR A 57 -20.68 -4.67 16.77
C TYR A 57 -20.95 -3.69 15.63
N ARG A 58 -20.92 -2.38 15.90
CA ARG A 58 -21.13 -1.31 14.89
C ARG A 58 -19.98 -1.19 13.87
N MET A 59 -18.80 -1.76 14.14
CA MET A 59 -17.73 -1.91 13.14
C MET A 59 -18.12 -2.80 11.95
N LYS A 60 -19.20 -3.59 12.08
CA LYS A 60 -19.79 -4.34 10.96
C LYS A 60 -20.64 -3.45 10.04
N GLY A 61 -20.89 -2.21 10.43
CA GLY A 61 -21.60 -1.21 9.67
C GLY A 61 -23.13 -1.27 9.77
N PRO A 62 -23.83 -0.18 9.38
CA PRO A 62 -23.26 1.12 9.01
C PRO A 62 -22.96 2.00 10.24
N LEU A 63 -21.79 2.62 10.24
CA LEU A 63 -21.32 3.64 11.21
C LEU A 63 -20.68 4.78 10.42
N GLN A 64 -21.00 6.03 10.75
CA GLN A 64 -20.47 7.19 10.02
C GLN A 64 -18.94 7.23 10.06
N SER A 65 -18.31 7.54 8.92
CA SER A 65 -16.85 7.52 8.78
C SER A 65 -16.11 8.50 9.69
N ASP A 66 -16.77 9.55 10.17
CA ASP A 66 -16.22 10.55 11.10
C ASP A 66 -16.71 10.37 12.55
N ASP A 67 -17.36 9.25 12.87
CA ASP A 67 -17.79 8.95 14.24
C ASP A 67 -16.59 8.94 15.22
N PRO A 68 -16.58 9.74 16.29
CA PRO A 68 -15.45 9.82 17.21
C PRO A 68 -15.09 8.47 17.88
N ALA A 69 -16.07 7.60 18.12
CA ALA A 69 -15.83 6.29 18.70
C ALA A 69 -15.16 5.35 17.67
N LEU A 70 -15.56 5.41 16.40
CA LEU A 70 -14.89 4.71 15.30
C LEU A 70 -13.42 5.16 15.20
N ILE A 71 -13.18 6.47 15.15
CA ILE A 71 -11.84 7.05 15.05
C ILE A 71 -10.97 6.60 16.24
N SER A 72 -11.53 6.60 17.45
CA SER A 72 -10.82 6.14 18.66
C SER A 72 -10.44 4.66 18.58
N ILE A 73 -11.33 3.79 18.11
CA ILE A 73 -11.04 2.36 17.97
C ILE A 73 -10.01 2.12 16.88
N ILE A 74 -10.13 2.78 15.73
CA ILE A 74 -9.14 2.67 14.65
C ILE A 74 -7.76 3.05 15.17
N LYS A 75 -7.66 4.17 15.88
CA LYS A 75 -6.38 4.64 16.45
C LYS A 75 -5.79 3.69 17.48
N ARG A 76 -6.63 3.02 18.28
CA ARG A 76 -6.20 2.13 19.37
C ARG A 76 -5.84 0.73 18.86
N ASP A 77 -6.67 0.17 18.00
CA ASP A 77 -6.69 -1.27 17.70
C ASP A 77 -6.23 -1.60 16.29
N TYR A 78 -6.39 -0.67 15.34
CA TYR A 78 -6.11 -0.90 13.92
C TYR A 78 -4.95 -0.08 13.37
N LEU A 79 -4.42 0.89 14.12
CA LEU A 79 -3.24 1.65 13.73
C LEU A 79 -2.05 1.32 14.62
N ARG A 80 -1.01 0.76 14.01
CA ARG A 80 0.27 0.54 14.68
C ARG A 80 1.23 1.69 14.36
N PRO A 81 1.90 2.27 15.37
CA PRO A 81 2.84 3.36 15.15
C PRO A 81 4.07 2.93 14.35
N PRO A 82 4.76 3.88 13.69
CA PRO A 82 5.97 3.62 12.93
C PRO A 82 7.04 2.88 13.71
N GLY A 83 7.69 1.93 13.04
CA GLY A 83 8.84 1.21 13.56
C GLY A 83 10.11 2.05 13.60
N THR A 84 11.21 1.42 14.02
CA THR A 84 12.54 2.06 14.06
C THR A 84 13.30 1.98 12.73
N GLY A 85 12.74 1.31 11.72
CA GLY A 85 13.36 1.03 10.42
C GLY A 85 13.84 -0.41 10.27
N LEU A 86 14.10 -0.82 9.02
CA LEU A 86 14.55 -2.17 8.67
C LEU A 86 15.80 -2.58 9.46
N GLN A 87 15.68 -3.66 10.24
CA GLN A 87 16.80 -4.18 11.05
C GLN A 87 17.87 -4.91 10.21
N ARG A 88 17.47 -5.46 9.07
CA ARG A 88 18.37 -5.96 8.02
C ARG A 88 17.91 -5.34 6.72
N THR A 89 18.86 -4.79 5.97
CA THR A 89 18.66 -4.48 4.56
C THR A 89 18.65 -5.81 3.82
N PRO A 90 17.52 -6.34 3.32
CA PRO A 90 17.66 -7.17 2.16
C PRO A 90 18.36 -6.29 1.12
N ASN A 91 19.41 -6.81 0.48
CA ASN A 91 20.06 -6.06 -0.59
C ASN A 91 18.95 -5.61 -1.53
N LEU A 92 18.96 -4.35 -1.93
CA LEU A 92 18.03 -3.88 -2.96
C LEU A 92 18.16 -4.80 -4.20
N HIS A 93 19.38 -5.28 -4.50
CA HIS A 93 19.63 -6.37 -5.46
C HIS A 93 19.13 -7.77 -5.09
N ASP A 94 18.90 -8.11 -3.82
CA ASP A 94 18.28 -9.40 -3.41
C ASP A 94 16.74 -9.33 -3.42
N VAL A 95 16.16 -8.13 -3.25
CA VAL A 95 14.71 -7.86 -3.41
C VAL A 95 14.34 -7.67 -4.89
N MET A 96 15.19 -6.95 -5.63
CA MET A 96 15.01 -6.62 -7.07
C MET A 96 15.75 -7.60 -8.00
N GLY A 97 16.36 -8.66 -7.46
CA GLY A 97 17.30 -9.53 -8.17
C GLY A 97 16.70 -10.56 -9.11
N ARG A 98 15.38 -10.69 -9.19
CA ARG A 98 14.74 -11.59 -10.16
C ARG A 98 13.45 -10.94 -10.64
N VAL A 99 13.54 -10.32 -11.81
CA VAL A 99 12.44 -9.67 -12.55
C VAL A 99 11.95 -8.40 -11.84
N LEU A 100 12.56 -7.25 -12.19
CA LEU A 100 11.92 -5.96 -11.96
C LEU A 100 10.65 -5.92 -12.81
N TYR A 101 9.49 -5.73 -12.17
CA TYR A 101 8.26 -5.53 -12.90
C TYR A 101 8.33 -4.17 -13.61
N TYR A 102 7.90 -4.16 -14.87
CA TYR A 102 7.85 -2.96 -15.70
C TYR A 102 7.19 -1.79 -14.96
N THR A 103 6.09 -2.08 -14.25
CA THR A 103 5.26 -1.11 -13.54
C THR A 103 6.02 -0.48 -12.38
N GLU A 104 6.75 -1.26 -11.57
CA GLU A 104 7.59 -0.72 -10.50
C GLU A 104 8.69 0.22 -11.03
N VAL A 105 9.41 -0.18 -12.08
CA VAL A 105 10.47 0.65 -12.69
C VAL A 105 9.88 1.94 -13.26
N TRP A 106 8.68 1.84 -13.84
CA TRP A 106 7.93 2.94 -14.38
C TRP A 106 7.50 3.92 -13.27
N VAL A 107 6.78 3.45 -12.25
CA VAL A 107 6.37 4.25 -11.08
C VAL A 107 7.58 4.92 -10.44
N ASP A 108 8.65 4.15 -10.19
CA ASP A 108 9.84 4.68 -9.54
C ASP A 108 10.50 5.81 -10.33
N SER A 109 10.58 5.66 -11.66
CA SER A 109 11.13 6.68 -12.56
C SER A 109 10.36 7.99 -12.45
N TYR A 110 9.02 7.93 -12.50
CA TYR A 110 8.18 9.12 -12.38
C TYR A 110 8.28 9.77 -11.00
N LEU A 111 8.30 8.97 -9.92
CA LEU A 111 8.44 9.51 -8.57
C LEU A 111 9.80 10.20 -8.37
N ARG A 112 10.89 9.75 -9.00
CA ARG A 112 12.19 10.44 -8.93
C ARG A 112 12.18 11.78 -9.64
N ASP A 113 11.42 11.89 -10.72
CA ASP A 113 11.28 13.14 -11.47
C ASP A 113 10.38 14.14 -10.74
N MET A 114 9.27 13.67 -10.16
CA MET A 114 8.32 14.49 -9.40
C MET A 114 8.83 14.90 -8.01
N TYR A 115 9.57 14.00 -7.34
CA TYR A 115 10.06 14.18 -5.99
C TYR A 115 11.59 14.12 -5.94
N PRO A 116 12.28 15.27 -6.10
CA PRO A 116 13.73 15.29 -6.12
C PRO A 116 14.34 14.88 -4.76
N PRO A 117 15.60 14.39 -4.75
CA PRO A 117 16.28 13.99 -3.51
C PRO A 117 16.22 15.07 -2.43
N GLY A 118 15.90 14.65 -1.21
CA GLY A 118 15.75 15.53 -0.05
C GLY A 118 14.35 16.13 0.15
N LYS A 119 13.46 16.05 -0.85
CA LYS A 119 12.04 16.32 -0.64
C LYS A 119 11.47 15.25 0.28
N LYS A 120 10.94 15.66 1.42
CA LYS A 120 10.16 14.79 2.32
C LYS A 120 8.70 14.84 1.91
N GLY A 121 7.98 13.77 2.24
CA GLY A 121 6.55 13.67 1.99
C GLY A 121 5.89 12.60 2.86
N TYR A 122 4.57 12.55 2.75
CA TYR A 122 3.71 11.54 3.33
C TYR A 122 3.16 10.63 2.24
N PHE A 123 3.38 9.32 2.34
CA PHE A 123 2.81 8.35 1.40
C PHE A 123 1.66 7.55 2.00
N VAL A 124 0.82 6.97 1.14
CA VAL A 124 -0.05 5.86 1.47
C VAL A 124 0.19 4.73 0.47
N GLU A 125 0.32 3.50 0.96
CA GLU A 125 0.35 2.28 0.14
C GLU A 125 -0.74 1.34 0.65
N ALA A 126 -1.80 1.19 -0.15
CA ALA A 126 -2.85 0.21 0.10
C ALA A 126 -2.64 -0.98 -0.83
N GLY A 127 -2.50 -2.18 -0.24
CA GLY A 127 -1.87 -3.33 -0.90
C GLY A 127 -0.41 -3.52 -0.50
N ALA A 128 -0.06 -3.23 0.75
CA ALA A 128 1.34 -3.15 1.16
C ALA A 128 2.08 -4.49 1.24
N LEU A 129 1.39 -5.63 1.11
CA LEU A 129 1.95 -6.98 1.13
C LEU A 129 2.86 -7.23 2.34
N ASP A 130 4.16 -7.49 2.14
CA ASP A 130 5.15 -7.64 3.22
C ASP A 130 5.92 -6.36 3.52
N GLY A 131 5.51 -5.25 2.91
CA GLY A 131 6.15 -3.94 3.01
C GLY A 131 7.52 -3.86 2.35
N VAL A 132 7.92 -4.84 1.52
CA VAL A 132 9.22 -4.83 0.83
C VAL A 132 9.11 -5.28 -0.63
N TYR A 133 8.55 -6.48 -0.87
CA TYR A 133 8.35 -7.02 -2.21
C TYR A 133 7.32 -6.16 -2.95
N MET A 134 7.67 -5.70 -4.17
CA MET A 134 6.85 -4.81 -5.01
C MET A 134 6.43 -3.47 -4.36
N SER A 135 7.10 -3.02 -3.30
CA SER A 135 6.68 -1.81 -2.59
C SER A 135 7.08 -0.52 -3.34
N ASN A 136 6.08 0.25 -3.76
CA ASN A 136 6.27 1.54 -4.44
C ASN A 136 6.77 2.66 -3.49
N THR A 137 6.65 2.48 -2.17
CA THR A 137 7.00 3.53 -1.18
C THR A 137 8.29 3.27 -0.40
N LEU A 138 8.82 2.04 -0.44
CA LEU A 138 9.99 1.65 0.35
C LEU A 138 11.20 2.56 0.10
N ARG A 139 11.45 2.90 -1.16
CA ARG A 139 12.58 3.78 -1.52
C ARG A 139 12.40 5.18 -0.98
N LEU A 140 11.20 5.77 -1.11
CA LEU A 140 10.91 7.12 -0.59
C LEU A 140 11.17 7.20 0.91
N GLU A 141 10.74 6.18 1.66
CA GLU A 141 11.01 6.07 3.09
C GLU A 141 12.52 6.00 3.39
N ARG A 142 13.24 5.09 2.72
CA ARG A 142 14.63 4.79 3.04
C ARG A 142 15.61 5.88 2.60
N GLU A 143 15.43 6.40 1.39
CA GLU A 143 16.38 7.31 0.76
C GLU A 143 16.04 8.78 1.02
N GLN A 144 14.75 9.11 1.21
CA GLN A 144 14.29 10.49 1.35
C GLN A 144 13.66 10.79 2.71
N GLY A 145 13.57 9.78 3.60
CA GLY A 145 13.03 9.95 4.94
C GLY A 145 11.54 10.26 4.96
N TRP A 146 10.80 9.80 3.94
CA TRP A 146 9.35 9.90 3.93
C TRP A 146 8.74 9.07 5.05
N THR A 147 7.58 9.50 5.51
CA THR A 147 6.72 8.74 6.42
C THR A 147 5.42 8.40 5.70
N GLY A 148 4.58 7.56 6.28
CA GLY A 148 3.32 7.25 5.61
C GLY A 148 2.46 6.27 6.37
N LEU A 149 1.49 5.70 5.64
CA LEU A 149 0.61 4.63 6.07
C LEU A 149 0.69 3.45 5.09
N LEU A 150 0.89 2.25 5.61
CA LEU A 150 0.81 0.98 4.89
C LEU A 150 -0.48 0.24 5.30
N VAL A 151 -1.30 -0.16 4.35
CA VAL A 151 -2.58 -0.85 4.57
C VAL A 151 -2.53 -2.24 3.92
N GLU A 152 -2.72 -3.28 4.72
CA GLU A 152 -2.66 -4.68 4.28
C GLU A 152 -3.64 -5.55 5.09
N PRO A 153 -4.76 -6.00 4.49
CA PRO A 153 -5.79 -6.74 5.20
C PRO A 153 -5.50 -8.25 5.35
N ASP A 154 -4.65 -8.85 4.52
CA ASP A 154 -4.26 -10.24 4.68
C ASP A 154 -3.33 -10.36 5.90
N MET A 155 -3.85 -10.98 6.96
CA MET A 155 -3.11 -11.16 8.21
C MET A 155 -1.79 -11.92 8.07
N ASP A 156 -1.63 -12.77 7.07
CA ASP A 156 -0.35 -13.43 6.82
C ASP A 156 0.64 -12.46 6.15
N ASN A 157 0.17 -11.59 5.25
CA ASN A 157 1.00 -10.56 4.61
C ASN A 157 1.39 -9.53 5.66
N TYR A 158 0.42 -9.06 6.43
CA TYR A 158 0.61 -8.11 7.52
C TYR A 158 1.61 -8.60 8.57
N LYS A 159 1.58 -9.88 8.96
CA LYS A 159 2.60 -10.46 9.86
C LYS A 159 4.03 -10.38 9.28
N GLN A 160 4.18 -10.47 7.95
CA GLN A 160 5.47 -10.30 7.30
C GLN A 160 5.87 -8.82 7.28
N LEU A 161 4.93 -7.93 6.95
CA LEU A 161 5.10 -6.48 7.03
C LEU A 161 5.56 -6.01 8.40
N LEU A 162 5.00 -6.55 9.48
CA LEU A 162 5.44 -6.19 10.83
C LEU A 162 6.90 -6.59 11.14
N LYS A 163 7.45 -7.61 10.46
CA LYS A 163 8.85 -8.03 10.63
C LYS A 163 9.83 -7.08 9.96
N THR A 164 9.39 -6.30 8.98
CA THR A 164 10.25 -5.37 8.25
C THR A 164 10.47 -4.06 9.02
N ASN A 165 9.61 -3.76 10.02
CA ASN A 165 9.77 -2.63 10.93
C ASN A 165 9.88 -1.28 10.19
N ARG A 166 9.11 -1.13 9.10
CA ARG A 166 8.98 0.10 8.29
C ARG A 166 8.75 1.32 9.18
N LYS A 167 9.30 2.47 8.77
CA LYS A 167 9.11 3.78 9.42
C LYS A 167 7.81 4.46 8.98
N ALA A 168 6.74 3.68 8.91
CA ALA A 168 5.40 4.12 8.52
C ALA A 168 4.36 3.52 9.48
N TRP A 169 3.24 4.21 9.63
CA TRP A 169 2.07 3.62 10.28
C TRP A 169 1.63 2.39 9.49
N THR A 170 1.07 1.40 10.19
CA THR A 170 0.58 0.18 9.52
C THR A 170 -0.83 -0.14 10.01
N SER A 171 -1.69 -0.58 9.09
CA SER A 171 -3.05 -1.01 9.40
C SER A 171 -3.33 -2.41 8.83
N PRO A 172 -3.89 -3.35 9.64
CA PRO A 172 -4.34 -4.67 9.18
C PRO A 172 -5.75 -4.63 8.56
N THR A 173 -6.24 -3.44 8.18
CA THR A 173 -7.57 -3.26 7.59
C THR A 173 -7.51 -3.26 6.07
N CYS A 174 -8.65 -3.45 5.42
CA CYS A 174 -8.85 -3.00 4.04
C CYS A 174 -9.37 -1.55 4.03
N LEU A 175 -9.32 -0.91 2.86
CA LEU A 175 -10.10 0.29 2.61
C LEU A 175 -11.55 -0.14 2.33
N ALA A 176 -12.51 0.48 3.00
CA ALA A 176 -13.93 0.14 2.81
C ALA A 176 -14.41 0.54 1.41
N LEU A 177 -15.32 -0.26 0.87
CA LEU A 177 -15.98 0.01 -0.41
C LEU A 177 -17.18 0.95 -0.23
N ASN A 178 -17.55 1.19 1.03
CA ASN A 178 -18.62 2.07 1.47
C ASN A 178 -18.08 3.18 2.38
N ASP A 179 -18.89 4.21 2.65
CA ASP A 179 -18.53 5.32 3.56
C ASP A 179 -18.67 4.96 5.06
N TYR A 180 -18.73 3.67 5.37
CA TYR A 180 -18.83 3.10 6.72
C TYR A 180 -17.93 1.86 6.87
N PRO A 181 -17.52 1.48 8.10
CA PRO A 181 -16.74 0.28 8.33
C PRO A 181 -17.57 -0.98 8.07
N GLU A 182 -16.93 -2.02 7.55
CA GLU A 182 -17.58 -3.28 7.19
C GLU A 182 -16.63 -4.46 7.37
N THR A 183 -17.19 -5.65 7.61
CA THR A 183 -16.41 -6.90 7.56
C THR A 183 -16.65 -7.59 6.24
N VAL A 184 -15.57 -7.85 5.49
CA VAL A 184 -15.61 -8.49 4.18
C VAL A 184 -14.95 -9.87 4.21
N VAL A 185 -15.19 -10.65 3.15
CA VAL A 185 -14.47 -11.89 2.90
C VAL A 185 -13.35 -11.62 1.90
N LEU A 186 -12.12 -11.98 2.27
CA LEU A 186 -10.98 -12.01 1.37
C LEU A 186 -10.90 -13.36 0.67
N THR A 187 -10.52 -13.34 -0.60
CA THR A 187 -10.07 -14.53 -1.33
C THR A 187 -8.55 -14.44 -1.47
N LYS A 188 -7.86 -15.42 -0.90
CA LYS A 188 -6.40 -15.50 -0.83
C LYS A 188 -5.90 -16.65 -1.68
N ASN A 189 -4.70 -16.48 -2.23
CA ASN A 189 -3.98 -17.59 -2.81
C ASN A 189 -2.76 -17.99 -1.97
N THR A 190 -2.76 -19.24 -1.49
CA THR A 190 -1.67 -19.77 -0.66
C THR A 190 -1.04 -20.98 -1.32
N ASN A 191 0.24 -21.20 -1.06
CA ASN A 191 0.95 -22.38 -1.54
C ASN A 191 1.34 -23.27 -0.35
N PRO A 192 1.01 -24.58 -0.36
CA PRO A 192 1.22 -25.47 0.79
C PRO A 192 2.70 -25.89 1.02
N GLY A 193 3.68 -25.10 0.56
CA GLY A 193 5.10 -25.41 0.63
C GLY A 193 5.91 -24.42 1.48
N PRO A 194 7.20 -24.71 1.74
CA PRO A 194 8.06 -23.84 2.57
C PRO A 194 8.46 -22.54 1.85
N ASN A 195 8.36 -22.49 0.53
CA ASN A 195 8.67 -21.30 -0.25
C ASN A 195 7.44 -20.39 -0.27
N ILE A 196 7.60 -19.09 -0.06
CA ILE A 196 6.49 -18.14 -0.17
C ILE A 196 6.28 -17.81 -1.66
N ASN A 197 5.07 -18.02 -2.18
CA ASN A 197 4.68 -17.51 -3.50
C ASN A 197 4.19 -16.07 -3.37
N TRP A 198 5.09 -15.08 -3.48
CA TRP A 198 4.73 -13.67 -3.30
C TRP A 198 3.71 -13.16 -4.31
N LEU A 199 3.81 -13.57 -5.58
CA LEU A 199 2.84 -13.20 -6.61
C LEU A 199 1.43 -13.72 -6.30
N GLY A 200 1.32 -14.97 -5.85
CA GLY A 200 0.02 -15.51 -5.44
C GLY A 200 -0.56 -14.75 -4.23
N ARG A 201 0.30 -14.26 -3.33
CA ARG A 201 -0.14 -13.50 -2.15
C ARG A 201 -0.53 -12.07 -2.47
N ALA A 202 0.12 -11.45 -3.45
CA ALA A 202 -0.24 -10.15 -4.00
C ALA A 202 -1.65 -10.17 -4.60
N ALA A 203 -2.02 -11.26 -5.28
CA ALA A 203 -3.35 -11.48 -5.87
C ALA A 203 -4.49 -11.72 -4.84
N THR A 204 -4.38 -11.22 -3.61
CA THR A 204 -5.44 -11.31 -2.60
C THR A 204 -6.45 -10.19 -2.82
N TYR A 205 -7.73 -10.53 -2.93
CA TYR A 205 -8.78 -9.56 -3.27
C TYR A 205 -10.01 -9.68 -2.37
N ILE A 206 -10.77 -8.58 -2.28
CA ILE A 206 -12.08 -8.56 -1.61
C ILE A 206 -13.11 -9.28 -2.48
N ARG A 207 -13.76 -10.30 -1.93
CA ARG A 207 -14.78 -11.06 -2.66
C ARG A 207 -16.05 -10.23 -2.84
N THR A 208 -16.27 -9.75 -4.06
CA THR A 208 -17.50 -9.07 -4.49
C THR A 208 -18.31 -9.93 -5.47
N GLU A 209 -19.56 -9.57 -5.75
CA GLU A 209 -20.32 -10.23 -6.82
C GLU A 209 -19.59 -10.07 -8.17
N GLY A 210 -19.39 -11.18 -8.87
CA GLY A 210 -18.67 -11.18 -10.15
C GLY A 210 -17.16 -11.35 -10.04
N SER A 211 -16.54 -11.29 -8.85
CA SER A 211 -15.08 -11.43 -8.67
C SER A 211 -14.48 -12.83 -8.95
N ASP A 212 -15.27 -13.77 -9.48
CA ASP A 212 -14.83 -15.15 -9.73
C ASP A 212 -13.86 -15.29 -10.92
N TYR A 213 -13.69 -14.25 -11.75
CA TYR A 213 -12.71 -14.23 -12.84
C TYR A 213 -11.28 -13.87 -12.37
N LEU A 214 -11.12 -13.33 -11.15
CA LEU A 214 -9.82 -12.96 -10.57
C LEU A 214 -9.04 -14.14 -10.00
N LYS A 215 -9.41 -15.37 -10.37
CA LYS A 215 -8.73 -16.57 -9.89
C LYS A 215 -7.31 -16.62 -10.45
N TYR A 216 -6.33 -16.30 -9.60
CA TYR A 216 -4.94 -16.66 -9.86
C TYR A 216 -4.84 -18.19 -10.00
N SER A 217 -4.58 -18.63 -11.23
CA SER A 217 -4.55 -20.04 -11.61
C SER A 217 -3.10 -20.51 -11.76
N ASP A 218 -2.46 -20.84 -10.63
CA ASP A 218 -1.26 -21.67 -10.63
C ASP A 218 -1.62 -23.06 -10.08
N ALA A 219 -1.23 -24.11 -10.80
CA ALA A 219 -1.55 -25.51 -10.50
C ALA A 219 -1.07 -25.97 -9.11
N LYS A 220 -0.19 -25.21 -8.46
CA LYS A 220 0.34 -25.50 -7.11
C LYS A 220 -0.31 -24.66 -6.00
N SER A 221 -1.29 -23.84 -6.34
CA SER A 221 -1.84 -22.81 -5.49
C SER A 221 -3.24 -23.22 -4.97
N VAL A 222 -3.56 -22.86 -3.73
CA VAL A 222 -4.81 -23.23 -3.05
C VAL A 222 -5.55 -21.95 -2.70
N THR A 223 -6.80 -21.87 -3.13
CA THR A 223 -7.71 -20.79 -2.73
C THR A 223 -8.13 -20.95 -1.27
N GLN A 224 -7.90 -19.91 -0.49
CA GLN A 224 -8.34 -19.81 0.91
C GLN A 224 -9.25 -18.59 1.09
N TYR A 225 -10.15 -18.67 2.07
CA TYR A 225 -11.00 -17.55 2.46
C TYR A 225 -10.62 -17.09 3.87
N ASP A 226 -10.65 -15.79 4.09
CA ASP A 226 -10.47 -15.17 5.41
C ASP A 226 -11.42 -13.98 5.54
N THR A 227 -11.55 -13.43 6.75
CA THR A 227 -12.33 -12.20 6.99
C THR A 227 -11.41 -11.04 7.30
N ALA A 228 -11.72 -9.87 6.74
CA ALA A 228 -11.01 -8.64 7.05
C ALA A 228 -11.97 -7.53 7.46
N GLN A 229 -11.52 -6.69 8.40
CA GLN A 229 -12.20 -5.45 8.71
C GLN A 229 -11.76 -4.39 7.68
N CYS A 230 -12.71 -3.82 6.96
CA CYS A 230 -12.47 -2.62 6.18
C CYS A 230 -12.94 -1.39 6.95
N VAL A 231 -12.22 -0.28 6.78
CA VAL A 231 -12.60 1.02 7.33
C VAL A 231 -12.52 2.08 6.24
N PRO A 232 -13.38 3.12 6.25
CA PRO A 232 -13.30 4.20 5.28
C PRO A 232 -11.94 4.90 5.34
N ALA A 233 -11.40 5.27 4.19
CA ALA A 233 -10.13 6.01 4.12
C ALA A 233 -10.18 7.28 4.99
N ARG A 234 -11.34 7.98 4.99
CA ARG A 234 -11.62 9.15 5.83
C ARG A 234 -11.35 8.87 7.32
N SER A 235 -11.77 7.72 7.84
CA SER A 235 -11.60 7.35 9.24
C SER A 235 -10.11 7.14 9.61
N LEU A 236 -9.33 6.53 8.72
CA LEU A 236 -7.88 6.38 8.90
C LEU A 236 -7.17 7.74 8.92
N PHE A 237 -7.52 8.63 8.00
CA PHE A 237 -6.94 9.97 7.91
C PHE A 237 -7.28 10.85 9.11
N LEU A 238 -8.52 10.80 9.60
CA LEU A 238 -8.91 11.48 10.84
C LEU A 238 -8.16 10.94 12.05
N ALA A 239 -8.00 9.62 12.16
CA ALA A 239 -7.27 9.00 13.27
C ALA A 239 -5.78 9.39 13.30
N LEU A 240 -5.16 9.58 12.13
CA LEU A 240 -3.77 9.99 11.95
C LEU A 240 -3.58 11.50 11.89
N ASN A 241 -4.66 12.29 11.82
CA ASN A 241 -4.64 13.73 11.59
C ASN A 241 -3.89 14.11 10.30
N VAL A 242 -4.23 13.44 9.20
CA VAL A 242 -3.66 13.63 7.87
C VAL A 242 -4.72 14.18 6.94
N SER A 243 -4.43 15.29 6.27
CA SER A 243 -5.30 15.95 5.27
C SER A 243 -4.62 16.11 3.91
N HIS A 244 -3.37 15.67 3.80
CA HIS A 244 -2.58 15.73 2.59
C HIS A 244 -1.67 14.50 2.47
N VAL A 245 -1.63 13.93 1.28
CA VAL A 245 -0.76 12.80 0.90
C VAL A 245 0.02 13.22 -0.34
N ASP A 246 1.34 13.16 -0.28
CA ASP A 246 2.17 13.48 -1.45
C ASP A 246 2.03 12.34 -2.50
N PHE A 247 2.13 11.08 -2.07
CA PHE A 247 2.02 9.92 -2.99
C PHE A 247 1.11 8.83 -2.45
N PHE A 248 0.16 8.37 -3.26
CA PHE A 248 -0.73 7.27 -2.94
C PHE A 248 -0.59 6.15 -3.97
N SER A 249 -0.14 4.98 -3.54
CA SER A 249 -0.19 3.72 -4.29
C SER A 249 -1.44 2.94 -3.88
N LEU A 250 -2.36 2.72 -4.82
CA LEU A 250 -3.61 2.01 -4.61
C LEU A 250 -3.65 0.78 -5.52
N ASP A 251 -3.31 -0.37 -4.94
CA ASP A 251 -3.20 -1.65 -5.63
C ASP A 251 -3.84 -2.70 -4.72
N ILE A 252 -5.15 -2.88 -4.82
CA ILE A 252 -5.96 -3.71 -3.91
C ILE A 252 -6.77 -4.76 -4.68
N GLU A 253 -6.26 -5.12 -5.85
CA GLU A 253 -6.75 -6.16 -6.75
C GLU A 253 -8.23 -5.96 -7.12
N MET A 254 -8.49 -4.92 -7.91
CA MET A 254 -9.73 -4.68 -8.69
C MET A 254 -10.92 -4.13 -7.89
N THR A 255 -10.66 -3.46 -6.77
CA THR A 255 -11.67 -2.71 -6.00
C THR A 255 -11.34 -1.22 -5.84
N GLU A 256 -10.36 -0.73 -6.60
CA GLU A 256 -9.83 0.64 -6.56
C GLU A 256 -10.91 1.68 -6.86
N GLU A 257 -11.69 1.47 -7.93
CA GLU A 257 -12.78 2.39 -8.30
C GLU A 257 -13.83 2.52 -7.18
N ALA A 258 -14.16 1.42 -6.50
CA ALA A 258 -15.14 1.42 -5.41
C ALA A 258 -14.63 2.21 -4.21
N VAL A 259 -13.37 2.02 -3.83
CA VAL A 259 -12.71 2.82 -2.78
C VAL A 259 -12.67 4.30 -3.16
N LEU A 260 -12.31 4.63 -4.41
CA LEU A 260 -12.21 6.00 -4.87
C LEU A 260 -13.58 6.70 -4.93
N LYS A 261 -14.68 5.98 -5.21
CA LYS A 261 -16.04 6.55 -5.18
C LYS A 261 -16.44 7.08 -3.81
N VAL A 262 -15.92 6.49 -2.73
CA VAL A 262 -16.19 6.90 -1.34
C VAL A 262 -15.00 7.63 -0.69
N PHE A 263 -13.94 7.90 -1.45
CA PHE A 263 -12.77 8.61 -0.96
C PHE A 263 -13.08 10.08 -0.65
N PRO A 264 -12.58 10.63 0.48
CA PRO A 264 -12.93 11.98 0.93
C PRO A 264 -12.10 13.06 0.22
N PHE A 265 -12.27 13.21 -1.10
CA PHE A 265 -11.50 14.16 -1.92
C PHE A 265 -11.59 15.63 -1.45
N GLU A 266 -12.67 16.01 -0.75
CA GLU A 266 -12.86 17.36 -0.21
C GLU A 266 -12.06 17.59 1.09
N ASP A 267 -11.77 16.53 1.84
CA ASP A 267 -11.06 16.61 3.13
C ASP A 267 -9.57 16.23 3.02
N VAL A 268 -9.23 15.41 2.02
CA VAL A 268 -7.89 14.84 1.84
C VAL A 268 -7.44 15.03 0.41
N THR A 269 -6.38 15.83 0.26
CA THR A 269 -5.73 16.04 -1.02
C THR A 269 -4.63 15.01 -1.23
N VAL A 270 -4.46 14.56 -2.47
CA VAL A 270 -3.38 13.67 -2.87
C VAL A 270 -2.68 14.27 -4.07
N ASP A 271 -1.36 14.46 -4.03
CA ASP A 271 -0.65 15.08 -5.15
C ASP A 271 -0.45 14.12 -6.32
N VAL A 272 -0.07 12.87 -6.04
CA VAL A 272 0.18 11.84 -7.05
C VAL A 272 -0.49 10.54 -6.65
N TRP A 273 -1.28 9.97 -7.55
CA TRP A 273 -1.85 8.63 -7.45
C TRP A 273 -1.19 7.68 -8.45
N VAL A 274 -0.83 6.49 -7.99
CA VAL A 274 -0.68 5.31 -8.84
C VAL A 274 -1.80 4.34 -8.45
N ILE A 275 -2.60 3.91 -9.42
CA ILE A 275 -3.78 3.09 -9.20
C ILE A 275 -3.71 1.88 -10.12
N GLU A 276 -3.67 0.67 -9.57
CA GLU A 276 -3.85 -0.53 -10.38
C GLU A 276 -5.30 -0.57 -10.85
N HIS A 277 -5.55 -0.41 -12.15
CA HIS A 277 -6.89 -0.46 -12.73
C HIS A 277 -6.83 -1.08 -14.12
N ARG A 278 -7.66 -2.09 -14.37
CA ARG A 278 -7.69 -2.79 -15.65
C ARG A 278 -9.06 -2.66 -16.28
N TRP A 279 -9.09 -2.31 -17.56
CA TRP A 279 -10.32 -2.37 -18.34
C TRP A 279 -10.64 -3.83 -18.66
N SER A 280 -11.83 -4.29 -18.28
CA SER A 280 -12.27 -5.68 -18.43
C SER A 280 -12.83 -6.03 -19.81
N GLY A 281 -12.57 -5.21 -20.83
CA GLY A 281 -13.13 -5.43 -22.15
C GLY A 281 -12.35 -6.46 -22.96
N ASP A 282 -13.07 -7.34 -23.66
CA ASP A 282 -12.48 -8.30 -24.59
C ASP A 282 -11.93 -7.56 -25.82
N PHE A 283 -10.60 -7.46 -25.92
CA PHE A 283 -9.95 -6.99 -27.13
C PHE A 283 -8.88 -7.96 -27.61
N HIS A 284 -8.94 -8.28 -28.90
CA HIS A 284 -7.95 -9.13 -29.54
C HIS A 284 -6.75 -8.31 -30.02
N VAL A 285 -5.60 -8.52 -29.40
CA VAL A 285 -4.33 -7.95 -29.86
C VAL A 285 -3.76 -8.84 -30.97
N ASP A 286 -3.81 -8.35 -32.20
CA ASP A 286 -3.07 -8.95 -33.34
C ASP A 286 -1.55 -8.80 -33.11
N ILE A 287 -0.92 -9.91 -32.71
CA ILE A 287 0.51 -9.97 -32.34
C ILE A 287 1.42 -9.75 -33.55
N GLU A 288 1.03 -10.16 -34.75
CA GLU A 288 1.84 -9.95 -35.96
C GLU A 288 1.90 -8.47 -36.31
N LYS A 289 0.75 -7.80 -36.29
CA LYS A 289 0.68 -6.33 -36.48
C LYS A 289 1.41 -5.57 -35.39
N LEU A 290 1.28 -6.02 -34.15
CA LEU A 290 1.99 -5.45 -33.01
C LEU A 290 3.51 -5.53 -33.20
N ASN A 291 4.03 -6.71 -33.55
CA ASN A 291 5.47 -6.92 -33.71
C ASN A 291 6.05 -6.05 -34.83
N ARG A 292 5.36 -5.93 -35.98
CA ARG A 292 5.85 -5.11 -37.11
C ARG A 292 5.75 -3.59 -36.87
N THR A 293 4.86 -3.14 -35.98
CA THR A 293 4.62 -1.70 -35.72
C THR A 293 5.28 -1.18 -34.45
N SER A 294 5.65 -2.05 -33.49
CA SER A 294 6.17 -1.65 -32.17
C SER A 294 7.35 -0.68 -32.17
N ASN A 295 8.22 -0.76 -33.19
CA ASN A 295 9.40 0.09 -33.36
C ASN A 295 9.14 1.41 -34.11
N TYR A 296 7.87 1.75 -34.39
CA TYR A 296 7.48 2.98 -35.06
C TYR A 296 6.42 3.74 -34.24
N THR A 297 6.53 5.07 -34.25
CA THR A 297 5.47 5.94 -33.76
C THR A 297 4.30 5.95 -34.75
N LEU A 298 3.09 6.28 -34.31
CA LEU A 298 1.93 6.36 -35.21
C LEU A 298 2.16 7.40 -36.32
N VAL A 299 2.81 8.53 -36.00
CA VAL A 299 3.18 9.55 -36.99
C VAL A 299 4.18 9.01 -38.02
N GLN A 300 5.18 8.25 -37.59
CA GLN A 300 6.12 7.62 -38.53
C GLN A 300 5.42 6.59 -39.42
N MET A 301 4.48 5.81 -38.89
CA MET A 301 3.69 4.86 -39.66
C MET A 301 2.90 5.57 -40.76
N GLU A 302 2.23 6.68 -40.42
CA GLU A 302 1.49 7.51 -41.36
C GLU A 302 2.39 8.12 -42.44
N GLN A 303 3.56 8.65 -42.06
CA GLN A 303 4.51 9.29 -42.98
C GLN A 303 5.21 8.29 -43.91
N GLN A 304 5.50 7.08 -43.43
CA GLN A 304 6.20 6.04 -44.21
C GLN A 304 5.24 5.18 -45.05
N GLY A 305 3.93 5.46 -45.00
CA GLY A 305 2.94 4.76 -45.81
C GLY A 305 2.73 3.31 -45.38
N PHE A 306 2.69 3.05 -44.07
CA PHE A 306 2.32 1.73 -43.55
C PHE A 306 0.91 1.33 -44.03
N PRO A 307 0.61 0.02 -44.11
CA PRO A 307 -0.72 -0.45 -44.48
C PRO A 307 -1.82 0.18 -43.59
N PRO A 308 -2.96 0.63 -44.14
CA PRO A 308 -4.02 1.27 -43.37
C PRO A 308 -4.52 0.44 -42.19
N GLU A 309 -4.55 -0.89 -42.32
CA GLU A 309 -4.96 -1.81 -41.26
C GLU A 309 -3.99 -1.86 -40.07
N ASP A 310 -2.72 -1.50 -40.25
CA ASP A 310 -1.75 -1.34 -39.16
C ASP A 310 -1.95 -0.04 -38.41
N ILE A 311 -2.17 1.04 -39.16
CA ILE A 311 -2.44 2.36 -38.59
C ILE A 311 -3.73 2.32 -37.76
N ILE A 312 -4.78 1.68 -38.29
CA ILE A 312 -6.05 1.49 -37.57
C ILE A 312 -5.85 0.60 -36.33
N HIS A 313 -5.14 -0.54 -36.46
CA HIS A 313 -4.84 -1.40 -35.31
C HIS A 313 -4.08 -0.65 -34.22
N ARG A 314 -3.08 0.16 -34.60
CA ARG A 314 -2.32 1.03 -33.70
C ARG A 314 -3.20 2.05 -32.97
N GLN A 315 -4.08 2.73 -33.69
CA GLN A 315 -5.01 3.70 -33.10
C GLN A 315 -5.96 3.03 -32.11
N ILE A 316 -6.46 1.84 -32.44
CA ILE A 316 -7.33 1.06 -31.56
C ILE A 316 -6.59 0.67 -30.28
N LEU A 317 -5.37 0.14 -30.37
CA LEU A 317 -4.56 -0.21 -29.19
C LEU A 317 -4.38 0.97 -28.24
N ILE A 318 -4.05 2.16 -28.78
CA ILE A 318 -3.91 3.38 -27.97
C ILE A 318 -5.22 3.73 -27.24
N SER A 319 -6.37 3.45 -27.86
CA SER A 319 -7.70 3.82 -27.35
C SER A 319 -8.36 2.80 -26.42
N VAL A 320 -7.99 1.53 -26.52
CA VAL A 320 -8.69 0.40 -25.90
C VAL A 320 -8.16 0.09 -24.50
N PHE A 321 -6.89 0.40 -24.22
CA PHE A 321 -6.27 0.10 -22.92
C PHE A 321 -6.65 1.10 -21.81
N GLU A 322 -7.73 1.85 -22.01
CA GLU A 322 -8.21 2.88 -21.10
C GLU A 322 -9.65 2.64 -20.70
N ASP A 323 -9.88 2.60 -19.39
CA ASP A 323 -11.20 2.86 -18.87
C ASP A 323 -11.47 4.38 -18.90
N LYS A 324 -12.03 4.84 -20.02
CA LYS A 324 -12.35 6.27 -20.23
C LYS A 324 -13.31 6.81 -19.17
N ASN A 325 -14.20 5.98 -18.63
CA ASN A 325 -15.14 6.42 -17.60
C ASN A 325 -14.41 6.65 -16.29
N PHE A 326 -13.53 5.73 -15.92
CA PHE A 326 -12.69 5.86 -14.72
C PHE A 326 -11.73 7.06 -14.82
N ILE A 327 -11.06 7.23 -15.97
CA ILE A 327 -10.20 8.40 -16.22
C ILE A 327 -11.00 9.70 -16.11
N GLN A 328 -12.17 9.77 -16.74
CA GLN A 328 -13.02 10.96 -16.66
C GLN A 328 -13.50 11.22 -15.23
N PHE A 329 -13.79 10.17 -14.46
CA PHE A 329 -14.11 10.28 -13.04
C PHE A 329 -12.97 10.97 -12.28
N MET A 330 -11.72 10.51 -12.44
CA MET A 330 -10.56 11.13 -11.79
C MET A 330 -10.31 12.57 -12.28
N ILE A 331 -10.51 12.85 -13.58
CA ILE A 331 -10.41 14.22 -14.12
C ILE A 331 -11.43 15.14 -13.46
N ASN A 332 -12.67 14.67 -13.26
CA ASN A 332 -13.72 15.43 -12.58
C ASN A 332 -13.39 15.68 -11.10
N LYS A 333 -12.48 14.90 -10.50
CA LYS A 333 -11.93 15.12 -9.16
C LYS A 333 -10.72 16.08 -9.12
N GLY A 334 -10.39 16.73 -10.24
CA GLY A 334 -9.29 17.71 -10.29
C GLY A 334 -7.93 17.11 -10.65
N TYR A 335 -7.89 15.90 -11.21
CA TYR A 335 -6.63 15.25 -11.58
C TYR A 335 -6.34 15.34 -13.09
N TYR A 336 -5.06 15.32 -13.41
CA TYR A 336 -4.54 15.10 -14.76
C TYR A 336 -4.13 13.64 -14.89
N TYR A 337 -4.65 12.95 -15.90
CA TYR A 337 -4.21 11.61 -16.23
C TYR A 337 -2.89 11.67 -16.99
N LEU A 338 -1.86 11.10 -16.39
CA LEU A 338 -0.52 11.05 -16.94
C LEU A 338 -0.30 9.68 -17.57
N ASP A 339 -0.72 9.52 -18.83
CA ASP A 339 -0.40 8.31 -19.59
C ASP A 339 1.04 8.35 -20.07
N ALA A 340 1.89 7.66 -19.31
CA ALA A 340 3.29 7.59 -19.59
C ALA A 340 3.69 6.36 -20.42
N THR A 341 2.77 5.49 -20.85
CA THR A 341 3.16 4.18 -21.40
C THR A 341 2.66 3.96 -22.81
N CYS A 342 1.54 4.59 -23.18
CA CYS A 342 0.91 4.42 -24.50
C CYS A 342 0.64 2.96 -24.88
N ALA A 343 0.60 2.07 -23.89
CA ALA A 343 0.46 0.62 -24.03
C ALA A 343 -0.50 0.10 -22.96
N HIS A 344 -0.78 -1.19 -22.97
CA HIS A 344 -1.54 -1.81 -21.89
C HIS A 344 -0.67 -1.89 -20.64
N VAL A 345 -0.96 -1.03 -19.68
CA VAL A 345 -0.30 -1.01 -18.39
C VAL A 345 -1.39 -1.08 -17.34
N GLY A 346 -1.22 -1.99 -16.38
CA GLY A 346 -2.19 -2.25 -15.33
C GLY A 346 -2.33 -1.09 -14.35
N ASP A 347 -1.44 -0.10 -14.40
CA ASP A 347 -1.36 1.02 -13.46
C ASP A 347 -1.58 2.37 -14.15
N PHE A 348 -2.48 3.16 -13.57
CA PHE A 348 -2.77 4.53 -14.00
C PHE A 348 -2.08 5.53 -13.06
N LEU A 349 -1.45 6.54 -13.63
CA LEU A 349 -0.79 7.62 -12.90
C LEU A 349 -1.61 8.91 -13.04
N PHE A 350 -2.00 9.50 -11.92
CA PHE A 350 -2.73 10.77 -11.90
C PHE A 350 -1.99 11.80 -11.06
N VAL A 351 -1.93 13.05 -11.55
CA VAL A 351 -1.31 14.17 -10.85
C VAL A 351 -2.36 15.23 -10.58
N ARG A 352 -2.47 15.71 -9.35
CA ARG A 352 -3.46 16.73 -8.97
C ARG A 352 -3.14 18.06 -9.63
N LYS A 353 -4.14 18.67 -10.29
CA LYS A 353 -3.94 19.90 -11.08
C LYS A 353 -3.53 21.10 -10.24
N GLU A 354 -3.95 21.18 -8.98
CA GLU A 354 -3.57 22.27 -8.09
C GLU A 354 -2.20 22.07 -7.41
N SER A 355 -1.55 20.92 -7.60
CA SER A 355 -0.22 20.64 -7.04
C SER A 355 0.88 21.45 -7.72
N GLU A 356 1.99 21.69 -7.01
CA GLU A 356 3.19 22.29 -7.60
C GLU A 356 3.84 21.37 -8.64
N ILE A 357 3.64 20.06 -8.53
CA ILE A 357 4.13 19.07 -9.48
C ILE A 357 3.46 19.31 -10.84
N TYR A 358 2.13 19.39 -10.89
CA TYR A 358 1.42 19.64 -12.13
C TYR A 358 1.81 20.97 -12.77
N LYS A 359 1.96 22.04 -11.96
CA LYS A 359 2.42 23.34 -12.47
C LYS A 359 3.80 23.26 -13.11
N ALA A 360 4.72 22.50 -12.51
CA ALA A 360 6.06 22.28 -13.04
C ALA A 360 6.10 21.39 -14.29
N MET A 361 5.04 20.62 -14.56
CA MET A 361 4.93 19.81 -15.79
C MET A 361 4.70 20.66 -17.04
N GLU A 362 4.21 21.90 -16.90
CA GLU A 362 3.93 22.81 -18.04
C GLU A 362 3.08 22.16 -19.15
N VAL A 363 2.07 21.37 -18.75
CA VAL A 363 1.24 20.59 -19.69
C VAL A 363 0.55 21.52 -20.69
N PRO A 364 0.75 21.35 -22.02
CA PRO A 364 0.11 22.18 -23.02
C PRO A 364 -1.41 22.01 -23.04
N GLU A 365 -2.15 23.12 -23.19
CA GLU A 365 -3.62 23.17 -23.14
C GLU A 365 -4.31 22.22 -24.15
N HIS A 366 -3.67 21.94 -25.29
CA HIS A 366 -4.22 21.12 -26.37
C HIS A 366 -3.62 19.71 -26.46
N ALA A 367 -2.54 19.42 -25.72
CA ALA A 367 -1.89 18.11 -25.72
C ALA A 367 -2.41 17.20 -24.60
N SER A 368 -3.48 17.59 -23.91
CA SER A 368 -3.97 16.90 -22.71
C SER A 368 -4.71 15.58 -22.99
N ASN A 369 -4.83 15.14 -24.25
CA ASN A 369 -5.44 13.87 -24.61
C ASN A 369 -4.35 12.85 -24.95
N ARG A 370 -4.43 11.65 -24.34
CA ARG A 370 -3.57 10.49 -24.61
C ARG A 370 -3.30 10.27 -26.09
N THR A 371 -4.33 10.35 -26.92
CA THR A 371 -4.17 10.05 -28.35
C THR A 371 -3.14 10.96 -29.01
N GLU A 372 -3.11 12.25 -28.66
CA GLU A 372 -2.12 13.18 -29.21
C GLU A 372 -0.71 12.87 -28.70
N ILE A 373 -0.56 12.52 -27.42
CA ILE A 373 0.74 12.17 -26.84
C ILE A 373 1.28 10.88 -27.46
N CYS A 374 0.45 9.84 -27.51
CA CYS A 374 0.85 8.51 -27.97
C CYS A 374 1.07 8.41 -29.48
N LYS A 375 0.63 9.40 -30.26
CA LYS A 375 0.97 9.50 -31.67
C LYS A 375 2.48 9.58 -31.91
N HIS A 376 3.20 10.19 -30.97
CA HIS A 376 4.63 10.47 -31.06
C HIS A 376 5.49 9.47 -30.27
N LYS A 377 4.89 8.42 -29.68
CA LYS A 377 5.58 7.43 -28.86
C LYS A 377 5.54 6.02 -29.46
N LEU A 378 6.65 5.28 -29.29
CA LEU A 378 6.72 3.84 -29.56
C LEU A 378 5.78 3.06 -28.61
N LEU A 379 5.20 1.94 -29.04
CA LEU A 379 4.58 1.05 -28.05
C LEU A 379 5.71 0.43 -27.26
N LEU A 380 5.59 0.49 -25.95
CA LEU A 380 6.41 -0.34 -25.08
C LEU A 380 5.66 -1.67 -24.95
N THR A 381 5.90 -2.59 -25.90
CA THR A 381 5.43 -3.97 -25.78
C THR A 381 6.34 -4.76 -24.84
N HIS A 382 5.79 -5.80 -24.23
CA HIS A 382 6.45 -6.73 -23.29
C HIS A 382 7.70 -7.47 -23.83
N SER A 383 8.28 -7.09 -24.97
CA SER A 383 9.27 -7.92 -25.68
C SER A 383 10.73 -7.75 -25.27
N GLN A 384 11.09 -7.03 -24.19
CA GLN A 384 12.49 -6.97 -23.76
C GLN A 384 12.68 -7.06 -22.26
N ASP A 385 13.39 -8.10 -21.83
CA ASP A 385 13.89 -8.39 -20.48
C ASP A 385 14.86 -7.33 -19.91
N ASN A 386 14.96 -6.14 -20.51
CA ASN A 386 15.88 -5.06 -20.13
C ASN A 386 15.15 -3.71 -20.07
N TYR A 387 14.12 -3.63 -19.22
CA TYR A 387 13.48 -2.36 -18.96
C TYR A 387 14.37 -1.48 -18.08
N THR A 388 14.65 -0.25 -18.53
CA THR A 388 15.48 0.73 -17.80
C THR A 388 14.64 1.94 -17.44
N HIS A 389 14.98 2.65 -16.36
CA HIS A 389 14.31 3.90 -16.01
C HIS A 389 14.38 4.97 -17.12
N THR A 390 15.39 4.89 -18.00
CA THR A 390 15.50 5.77 -19.16
C THR A 390 14.45 5.48 -20.24
N MET A 391 14.02 4.23 -20.40
CA MET A 391 13.00 3.85 -21.39
C MET A 391 11.58 4.20 -20.96
N SER A 392 11.33 4.38 -19.66
CA SER A 392 10.02 4.81 -19.14
C SER A 392 9.75 6.31 -19.28
N ARG A 393 10.76 7.12 -19.62
CA ARG A 393 10.68 8.58 -19.73
C ARG A 393 10.35 9.02 -21.15
N ASP A 394 9.45 10.00 -21.28
CA ASP A 394 9.10 10.61 -22.58
C ASP A 394 9.32 12.12 -22.59
N PRO A 395 10.38 12.62 -23.26
CA PRO A 395 10.71 14.05 -23.28
C PRO A 395 9.63 14.94 -23.91
N HIS A 396 8.66 14.39 -24.63
CA HIS A 396 7.55 15.15 -25.20
C HIS A 396 6.42 15.41 -24.19
N HIS A 397 6.37 14.63 -23.11
CA HIS A 397 5.33 14.76 -22.09
C HIS A 397 5.65 15.92 -21.11
N TYR A 398 6.92 16.38 -21.07
CA TYR A 398 7.38 17.40 -20.14
C TYR A 398 8.46 18.31 -20.74
N PRO A 399 8.10 19.36 -21.50
CA PRO A 399 9.09 20.32 -21.97
C PRO A 399 9.80 21.06 -20.80
N GLY A 400 9.19 21.12 -19.60
CA GLY A 400 9.71 21.81 -18.42
C GLY A 400 10.39 20.95 -17.34
N LEU A 401 10.18 19.62 -17.28
CA LEU A 401 10.90 18.76 -16.31
C LEU A 401 12.28 18.38 -16.86
N LEU A 402 13.32 18.79 -16.14
CA LEU A 402 14.68 18.31 -16.37
C LEU A 402 14.78 16.88 -15.86
N TYR A 403 14.78 15.90 -16.76
CA TYR A 403 15.12 14.52 -16.43
C TYR A 403 16.51 14.48 -15.80
N LYS A 404 16.57 14.16 -14.50
CA LYS A 404 17.86 13.87 -13.88
C LYS A 404 18.38 12.58 -14.47
N SER A 405 19.67 12.54 -14.82
CA SER A 405 20.33 11.27 -15.17
C SER A 405 20.08 10.27 -14.03
N LEU A 406 19.44 9.15 -14.35
CA LEU A 406 19.34 8.00 -13.46
C LEU A 406 20.48 7.09 -13.91
N GLU A 407 21.62 7.21 -13.23
CA GLU A 407 22.75 6.28 -13.39
C GLU A 407 22.44 4.91 -12.78
#